data_AF-A0A133VP07-F1
#
_entry.id   AF-A0A133VP07-F1
#
_cell.length_a   1.000
_cell.length_b   1.000
_cell.length_c   1.000
_cell.angle_alpha   90.00
_cell.angle_beta   90.00
_cell.angle_gamma   90.00
#
_symmetry.space_group_name_H-M   'P 1'
#
loop_
_entity.id
_entity.type
_entity.pdbx_description
1 polymer ?
#
loop_
_entity_poly.entity_id
_entity_poly.type
_entity_poly.pdbx_seq_one_letter_code
_entity_poly.pdbx_strand_id
1 'polypeptide(L)' 'MSDIYPLTIIKSRYQGVYSGTKYIAFNDYPRNITDAMSDDVTTATFFSNYPKEKMGKGNSPREAYRALEDKKSTD' A
#
# COMPACT_ATOMS: atom_id res chain seq x y z
N MET A 1 16.90 2.72 -11.43
CA MET A 1 16.35 2.44 -10.08
C MET A 1 15.76 3.73 -9.54
N SER A 2 14.43 3.80 -9.44
CA SER A 2 13.77 4.88 -8.69
C SER A 2 13.75 4.45 -7.22
N ASP A 3 14.29 5.26 -6.33
CA ASP A 3 14.31 4.95 -4.90
C ASP A 3 12.89 4.77 -4.33
N ILE A 4 12.73 3.82 -3.40
CA ILE A 4 11.53 3.72 -2.57
C ILE A 4 11.67 4.76 -1.46
N TYR A 5 11.36 5.99 -1.83
CA TYR A 5 11.36 7.11 -0.91
C TYR A 5 10.27 8.12 -1.26
N PRO A 6 9.40 8.48 -0.31
CA PRO A 6 9.30 7.92 1.05
C PRO A 6 8.64 6.52 1.08
N LEU A 7 9.01 5.69 2.06
CA LEU A 7 8.34 4.42 2.36
C LEU A 7 7.35 4.60 3.50
N THR A 8 6.07 4.33 3.23
CA THR A 8 5.03 4.26 4.28
C THR A 8 4.42 2.87 4.32
N ILE A 9 4.40 2.24 5.50
CA ILE A 9 3.76 0.93 5.69
C ILE A 9 2.62 1.10 6.69
N ILE A 10 1.43 0.64 6.29
CA ILE A 10 0.25 0.62 7.16
C ILE A 10 -0.22 -0.82 7.39
N LYS A 11 -0.89 -1.02 8.53
CA LYS A 11 -1.71 -2.20 8.76
C LYS A 11 -3.08 -1.95 8.16
N SER A 12 -3.53 -2.82 7.25
CA SER A 12 -4.82 -2.68 6.61
C SER A 12 -5.95 -2.72 7.64
N ARG A 13 -6.96 -1.87 7.43
CA ARG A 13 -8.24 -1.99 8.13
C ARG A 13 -8.91 -3.33 7.83
N TYR A 14 -9.68 -3.80 8.82
CA TYR A 14 -10.45 -5.05 8.75
C TYR A 14 -9.63 -6.27 8.30
N GLN A 15 -8.36 -6.36 8.71
CA GLN A 15 -7.47 -7.46 8.33
C GLN A 15 -7.29 -7.67 6.82
N GLY A 16 -7.60 -6.67 5.99
CA GLY A 16 -7.44 -6.77 4.55
C GLY A 16 -8.73 -6.94 3.74
N VAL A 17 -9.92 -6.69 4.31
CA VAL A 17 -11.19 -6.77 3.53
C VAL A 17 -11.13 -5.94 2.24
N TYR A 18 -10.61 -4.72 2.29
CA TYR A 18 -10.57 -3.83 1.11
C TYR A 18 -9.25 -3.90 0.33
N SER A 19 -8.15 -4.27 0.99
CA SER A 19 -6.83 -4.30 0.38
C SER A 19 -6.41 -5.70 -0.07
N GLY A 20 -7.06 -6.75 0.40
CA GLY A 20 -6.70 -8.15 0.18
C GLY A 20 -5.57 -8.69 1.07
N THR A 21 -4.91 -7.87 1.90
CA THR A 21 -3.79 -8.29 2.76
C THR A 21 -3.72 -7.53 4.09
N LYS A 22 -2.94 -8.03 5.05
CA LYS A 22 -2.82 -7.42 6.39
C LYS A 22 -1.95 -6.17 6.43
N TYR A 23 -0.95 -6.07 5.56
CA TYR A 23 -0.03 -4.96 5.46
C TYR A 23 0.06 -4.47 4.03
N ILE A 24 0.30 -3.17 3.90
CA ILE A 24 0.40 -2.48 2.62
C ILE A 24 1.55 -1.49 2.72
N ALA A 25 2.48 -1.58 1.78
CA ALA A 25 3.59 -0.64 1.62
C ALA A 25 3.27 0.32 0.46
N PHE A 26 3.55 1.60 0.68
CA PHE A 26 3.35 2.68 -0.28
C PHE A 26 4.68 3.38 -0.51
N ASN A 27 5.01 3.62 -1.79
CA ASN A 27 6.06 4.57 -2.15
C ASN A 27 5.47 5.99 -2.19
N ASP A 28 4.98 6.45 -1.04
CA ASP A 28 4.35 7.76 -0.88
C ASP A 28 4.33 8.21 0.59
N TYR A 29 4.18 9.51 0.82
CA TYR A 29 4.14 10.10 2.16
C TYR A 29 2.86 9.70 2.91
N PRO A 30 2.89 9.60 4.26
CA PRO A 30 1.70 9.28 5.05
C PRO A 30 0.52 10.22 4.79
N ARG A 31 0.79 11.51 4.56
CA ARG A 31 -0.23 12.52 4.26
C ARG A 31 -1.00 12.29 2.94
N ASN A 32 -0.42 11.51 2.02
CA ASN A 32 -1.03 11.22 0.72
C ASN A 32 -1.83 9.91 0.73
N ILE A 33 -1.78 9.14 1.82
CA ILE A 33 -2.45 7.84 1.96
C ILE A 33 -3.44 7.79 3.12
N THR A 34 -3.86 8.94 3.65
CA THR A 34 -4.78 9.03 4.80
C THR A 34 -6.10 8.31 4.54
N ASP A 35 -6.57 8.37 3.29
CA ASP A 35 -7.84 7.77 2.88
C ASP A 35 -7.81 6.24 2.90
N ALA A 36 -6.61 5.62 2.88
CA ALA A 36 -6.44 4.18 3.05
C ALA A 36 -6.88 3.66 4.42
N MET A 37 -7.05 4.57 5.40
CA MET A 37 -7.46 4.27 6.78
C MET A 37 -8.80 4.92 7.16
N SER A 38 -9.54 5.48 6.19
CA SER A 38 -10.82 6.15 6.41
C SER A 38 -11.99 5.16 6.59
N ASP A 39 -13.23 5.59 6.40
CA ASP A 39 -14.43 4.74 6.36
C ASP A 39 -14.40 3.74 5.19
N ASP A 40 -15.35 2.80 5.20
CA ASP A 40 -15.42 1.68 4.26
C ASP A 40 -15.49 2.11 2.79
N VAL A 41 -16.31 3.13 2.48
CA VAL A 41 -16.51 3.63 1.12
C VAL A 41 -15.26 4.39 0.66
N THR A 42 -14.79 5.31 1.49
CA THR A 42 -13.60 6.12 1.20
C THR A 42 -12.37 5.22 1.00
N THR A 43 -12.19 4.21 1.85
CA THR A 43 -11.09 3.24 1.76
C THR A 43 -11.19 2.40 0.48
N ALA A 44 -12.38 1.89 0.14
CA ALA A 44 -12.59 1.10 -1.08
C ALA A 44 -12.33 1.94 -2.34
N THR A 45 -12.80 3.19 -2.36
CA THR A 45 -12.56 4.14 -3.46
C THR A 45 -11.07 4.48 -3.57
N PHE A 46 -10.39 4.75 -2.45
CA PHE A 46 -8.95 4.97 -2.44
C PHE A 46 -8.20 3.81 -3.08
N PHE A 47 -8.44 2.57 -2.62
CA PHE A 47 -7.74 1.41 -3.17
C PHE A 47 -8.09 1.14 -4.64
N SER A 48 -9.31 1.48 -5.08
CA SER A 48 -9.71 1.34 -6.48
C SER A 48 -8.96 2.32 -7.39
N ASN A 49 -8.72 3.54 -6.91
CA ASN A 49 -8.10 4.61 -7.68
C ASN A 49 -6.57 4.72 -7.51
N TYR A 50 -6.01 4.15 -6.44
CA TYR A 50 -4.58 4.27 -6.14
C TYR A 50 -3.71 3.46 -7.13
N PRO A 51 -2.60 4.03 -7.65
CA PRO A 51 -1.75 3.35 -8.62
C PRO A 51 -1.14 2.05 -8.07
N LYS A 52 -1.41 0.92 -8.73
CA LYS A 52 -1.06 -0.43 -8.22
C LYS A 52 0.44 -0.68 -8.20
N GLU A 53 1.19 0.00 -9.05
CA GLU A 53 2.66 -0.02 -9.15
C GLU A 53 3.35 0.74 -8.00
N LYS A 54 2.63 1.65 -7.33
CA LYS A 54 3.11 2.37 -6.14
C LYS A 54 2.77 1.70 -4.81
N MET A 55 2.24 0.47 -4.86
CA MET A 55 1.74 -0.24 -3.69
C MET A 55 2.17 -1.71 -3.67
N GLY A 56 2.77 -2.15 -2.55
CA GLY A 56 3.08 -3.55 -2.25
C GLY A 56 2.14 -4.10 -1.17
N LYS A 57 1.77 -5.38 -1.26
CA LYS A 57 0.81 -6.05 -0.37
C LYS A 57 1.45 -7.28 0.27
N GLY A 58 1.18 -7.54 1.55
CA GLY A 58 1.72 -8.70 2.26
C GLY A 58 1.04 -9.01 3.60
N ASN A 59 1.28 -10.20 4.13
CA ASN A 59 0.78 -10.60 5.44
C ASN A 59 1.71 -10.16 6.60
N SER A 60 2.90 -9.68 6.27
CA SER A 60 3.84 -9.01 7.16
C SER A 60 4.33 -7.69 6.55
N PRO A 61 4.85 -6.73 7.36
CA PRO A 61 5.46 -5.50 6.83
C PRO A 61 6.57 -5.78 5.81
N ARG A 62 7.37 -6.83 6.07
CA ARG A 62 8.48 -7.23 5.20
C ARG A 62 8.01 -7.78 3.86
N GLU A 63 6.95 -8.58 3.85
CA GLU A 63 6.33 -9.04 2.59
C GLU A 63 5.76 -7.88 1.79
N ALA A 64 5.08 -6.93 2.44
CA ALA A 64 4.52 -5.77 1.76
C ALA A 64 5.63 -4.91 1.13
N TYR A 65 6.76 -4.72 1.83
CA TYR A 65 7.94 -4.03 1.30
C TYR A 65 8.55 -4.76 0.10
N ARG A 66 8.79 -6.08 0.19
CA ARG A 66 9.32 -6.88 -0.93
C ARG A 66 8.42 -6.82 -2.16
N ALA A 67 7.11 -6.93 -1.97
CA ALA A 67 6.15 -6.81 -3.06
C ALA A 67 6.18 -5.43 -3.75
N LEU A 68 6.61 -4.38 -3.04
CA LEU A 68 6.83 -3.05 -3.62
C LEU A 68 8.17 -2.97 -4.36
N GLU A 69 9.23 -3.56 -3.82
CA GLU A 69 10.55 -3.67 -4.48
C GLU A 69 10.49 -4.47 -5.78
N ASP A 70 9.80 -5.61 -5.79
CA ASP A 70 9.69 -6.49 -6.96
C ASP A 70 9.03 -5.76 -8.14
N LYS A 71 8.01 -4.95 -7.84
CA LYS A 71 7.32 -4.10 -8.85
C LYS A 71 8.23 -3.03 -9.43
N LYS A 72 9.10 -2.42 -8.60
CA LYS A 72 10.07 -1.41 -9.04
C LYS A 72 11.24 -1.99 -9.82
N SER A 73 11.48 -3.30 -9.73
CA SER A 73 12.55 -3.99 -10.45
C SER A 73 12.13 -4.46 -11.84
N THR A 74 10.83 -4.37 -12.16
CA THR A 74 10.25 -4.82 -13.44
C THR A 74 10.03 -3.66 -14.44
N ASP A 75 10.34 -2.43 -14.04
CA ASP A 75 10.38 -1.20 -14.86
C ASP A 75 11.82 -0.77 -15.16
#